data_AF-A0A6N9QEF8-F1
#
_entry.id   AF-A0A6N9QEF8-F1
#
_cell.length_a   1.000
_cell.length_b   1.000
_cell.length_c   1.000
_cell.angle_alpha   90.00
_cell.angle_beta   90.00
_cell.angle_gamma   90.00
#
_symmetry.space_group_name_H-M   'P 1'
#
loop_
_entity.id
_entity.type
_entity.pdbx_description
1 polymer ?
#
loop_
_entity_poly.entity_id
_entity_poly.type
_entity_poly.pdbx_seq_one_letter_code
_entity_poly.pdbx_strand_id
1 'polypeptide(L)'
;MMKNYKSLIMVGLLMILCTGALLLGNVYAQKSVETAQAASNGQTDAPESLDGGLIQQQDTQLTQIQVSRKIARNCLEKMANKSLLQKDAKDDWGDSSLENFINDVNAGNGAGKAIERICKEAGLNPHTAKVRDLTEEQIVEIDQETYRNSDHPKN
;
A
#
# COMPACT_ATOMS: atom_id res chain seq x y z
N MET A 1 57.04 -25.12 -15.71
CA MET A 1 56.00 -24.70 -14.73
C MET A 1 55.18 -23.58 -15.36
N MET A 2 54.20 -23.91 -16.21
CA MET A 2 53.31 -22.92 -16.87
C MET A 2 51.98 -23.57 -17.26
N LYS A 3 51.08 -23.70 -16.29
CA LYS A 3 49.64 -23.94 -16.48
C LYS A 3 49.01 -23.00 -15.48
N ASN A 4 48.21 -22.01 -15.90
CA ASN A 4 47.20 -21.27 -15.11
C ASN A 4 46.79 -19.91 -15.73
N TYR A 5 47.33 -19.48 -16.87
CA TYR A 5 46.98 -18.18 -17.48
C TYR A 5 45.72 -18.22 -18.36
N LYS A 6 45.21 -19.41 -18.73
CA LYS A 6 44.03 -19.54 -19.61
C LYS A 6 42.70 -19.28 -18.89
N SER A 7 42.61 -19.55 -17.58
CA SER A 7 41.37 -19.37 -16.81
C SER A 7 41.11 -17.91 -16.41
N LEU A 8 42.16 -17.12 -16.20
CA LEU A 8 42.07 -15.70 -15.84
C LEU A 8 41.61 -14.82 -17.02
N ILE A 9 42.00 -15.18 -18.25
CA ILE A 9 41.61 -14.44 -19.46
C ILE A 9 40.11 -14.64 -19.77
N MET A 10 39.54 -15.81 -19.47
CA MET A 10 38.12 -16.09 -19.73
C MET A 10 37.17 -15.35 -18.78
N VAL A 11 37.57 -15.14 -17.52
CA VAL A 11 36.74 -14.41 -16.53
C VAL A 11 36.74 -12.90 -16.82
N GLY A 12 37.86 -12.35 -17.32
CA GLY A 12 37.95 -10.93 -17.70
C GLY A 12 37.04 -10.54 -18.88
N LEU A 13 36.88 -11.43 -19.87
CA LEU A 13 36.02 -11.18 -21.04
C LEU A 13 34.52 -11.24 -20.71
N LEU A 14 34.12 -12.04 -19.71
CA LEU A 14 32.71 -12.15 -19.31
C LEU A 14 32.21 -10.88 -18.59
N MET A 15 33.06 -10.24 -17.79
CA MET A 15 32.70 -9.03 -17.01
C MET A 15 32.55 -7.77 -17.87
N ILE A 16 33.21 -7.69 -19.02
CA ILE A 16 33.12 -6.55 -19.94
C ILE A 16 31.83 -6.60 -20.80
N LEU A 17 31.28 -7.80 -21.04
CA LEU A 17 30.03 -7.95 -21.81
C LEU A 17 28.77 -7.58 -21.00
N CYS A 18 28.79 -7.67 -19.67
CA CYS A 18 27.63 -7.31 -18.85
C CYS A 18 27.46 -5.80 -18.63
N THR A 19 28.50 -4.98 -18.83
CA THR A 19 28.42 -3.52 -18.63
C THR A 19 27.99 -2.75 -19.88
N GLY A 20 28.05 -3.35 -21.07
CA GLY A 20 27.63 -2.72 -22.32
C GLY A 20 26.10 -2.65 -22.54
N ALA A 21 25.32 -3.48 -21.85
CA ALA A 21 23.86 -3.56 -22.05
C ALA A 21 23.07 -2.46 -21.32
N LEU A 22 23.68 -1.76 -20.35
CA LEU A 22 22.98 -0.79 -19.50
C LEU A 22 22.99 0.65 -20.04
N LEU A 23 23.81 0.98 -21.04
CA LEU A 23 23.93 2.35 -21.54
C LEU A 23 23.11 2.63 -22.82
N LEU A 24 22.64 1.59 -23.53
CA LEU A 24 21.78 1.76 -24.71
C LEU A 24 20.27 1.75 -24.38
N GLY A 25 19.87 1.28 -23.18
CA GLY A 25 18.48 1.29 -22.74
C GLY A 25 17.94 2.68 -22.36
N ASN A 26 18.80 3.55 -21.81
CA ASN A 26 18.36 4.85 -21.30
C ASN A 26 18.08 5.90 -22.39
N VAL A 27 18.71 5.79 -23.58
CA VAL A 27 18.51 6.76 -24.66
C VAL A 27 17.19 6.51 -25.42
N TYR A 28 16.71 5.26 -25.45
CA TYR A 28 15.44 4.94 -26.12
C TYR A 28 14.21 5.28 -25.26
N ALA A 29 14.33 5.24 -23.92
CA ALA A 29 13.24 5.53 -22.99
C ALA A 29 12.92 7.04 -22.88
N GLN A 30 13.88 7.92 -23.16
CA GLN A 30 13.65 9.38 -23.05
C GLN A 30 12.86 9.94 -24.26
N LYS A 31 13.00 9.34 -25.45
CA LYS A 31 12.34 9.83 -26.68
C LYS A 31 10.82 9.52 -26.71
N SER A 32 10.35 8.55 -25.93
CA SER A 32 8.92 8.22 -25.80
C SER A 32 8.18 9.06 -24.76
N VAL A 33 8.88 9.72 -23.83
CA VAL A 33 8.23 10.56 -22.81
C VAL A 33 7.81 11.91 -23.39
N GLU A 34 8.57 12.45 -24.33
CA GLU A 34 8.30 13.77 -24.94
C GLU A 34 7.12 13.74 -25.95
N THR A 35 6.74 12.57 -26.46
CA THR A 35 5.57 12.40 -27.34
C THR A 35 4.31 11.90 -26.64
N ALA A 36 4.39 11.42 -25.40
CA ALA A 36 3.23 10.95 -24.63
C ALA A 36 2.54 12.05 -23.80
N GLN A 37 3.22 13.17 -23.51
CA GLN A 37 2.62 14.29 -22.76
C GLN A 37 1.70 15.20 -23.58
N ALA A 38 1.55 14.96 -24.89
CA ALA A 38 0.65 15.74 -25.74
C ALA A 38 -0.74 15.10 -25.97
N ALA A 39 -1.02 13.90 -25.43
CA ALA A 39 -2.19 13.12 -25.87
C ALA A 39 -2.95 12.35 -24.78
N SER A 40 -2.98 12.80 -23.52
CA SER A 40 -3.87 12.16 -22.52
C SER A 40 -4.62 13.19 -21.66
N ASN A 41 -5.49 13.94 -22.32
CA ASN A 41 -6.81 14.20 -21.77
C ASN A 41 -7.69 13.00 -22.15
N GLY A 42 -7.96 12.08 -21.23
CA GLY A 42 -8.92 10.99 -21.46
C GLY A 42 -8.69 9.72 -20.63
N GLN A 43 -9.41 9.64 -19.51
CA GLN A 43 -10.23 8.49 -19.07
C GLN A 43 -9.61 7.08 -18.93
N THR A 44 -9.67 6.59 -17.67
CA THR A 44 -9.80 5.20 -17.14
C THR A 44 -9.41 4.00 -18.00
N ASP A 45 -8.54 3.12 -17.44
CA ASP A 45 -8.90 1.77 -16.97
C ASP A 45 -7.68 1.05 -16.33
N ALA A 46 -7.91 0.31 -15.24
CA ALA A 46 -6.96 -0.57 -14.53
C ALA A 46 -6.61 -1.82 -15.38
N PRO A 47 -5.70 -2.76 -14.99
CA PRO A 47 -5.12 -3.01 -13.66
C PRO A 47 -3.61 -3.37 -13.62
N GLU A 48 -2.92 -3.12 -12.50
CA GLU A 48 -1.61 -3.75 -12.27
C GLU A 48 -1.37 -4.13 -10.79
N SER A 49 -1.02 -5.40 -10.65
CA SER A 49 -0.33 -6.17 -9.60
C SER A 49 -0.14 -5.66 -8.17
N LEU A 50 -0.42 -6.62 -7.27
CA LEU A 50 0.10 -6.79 -5.91
C LEU A 50 1.59 -6.43 -5.78
N ASP A 51 1.88 -5.36 -5.05
CA ASP A 51 3.13 -5.24 -4.30
C ASP A 51 2.87 -4.43 -3.02
N GLY A 52 3.35 -4.95 -1.89
CA GLY A 52 3.34 -4.30 -0.58
C GLY A 52 4.37 -3.17 -0.54
N GLY A 53 4.33 -2.29 -1.52
CA GLY A 53 5.22 -1.16 -1.67
C GLY A 53 4.68 0.05 -0.92
N LEU A 54 5.46 0.49 0.06
CA LEU A 54 5.43 1.83 0.64
C LEU A 54 4.84 2.86 -0.32
N ILE A 55 3.82 3.59 0.14
CA ILE A 55 3.32 4.80 -0.51
C ILE A 55 4.53 5.69 -0.77
N GLN A 56 4.98 5.73 -2.02
CA GLN A 56 6.06 6.60 -2.47
C GLN A 56 5.57 8.04 -2.25
N GLN A 57 6.23 8.72 -1.31
CA GLN A 57 5.97 10.11 -0.96
C GLN A 57 6.14 10.99 -2.22
N GLN A 58 5.03 11.51 -2.74
CA GLN A 58 5.03 12.82 -3.35
C GLN A 58 4.90 13.84 -2.22
N ASP A 59 5.79 14.85 -2.20
CA ASP A 59 5.96 15.90 -1.19
C ASP A 59 4.70 16.76 -0.96
N THR A 60 3.68 16.16 -0.36
CA THR A 60 2.59 16.88 0.30
C THR A 60 2.54 16.33 1.72
N GLN A 61 2.96 17.14 2.70
CA GLN A 61 2.73 16.80 4.10
C GLN A 61 1.21 16.81 4.33
N LEU A 62 0.60 15.63 4.24
CA LEU A 62 -0.80 15.45 4.54
C LEU A 62 -1.01 15.62 6.05
N THR A 63 -2.05 16.37 6.41
CA THR A 63 -2.56 16.37 7.77
C THR A 63 -3.04 14.96 8.15
N GLN A 64 -3.03 14.62 9.45
CA GLN A 64 -3.50 13.31 9.91
C GLN A 64 -4.92 13.00 9.42
N ILE A 65 -5.82 13.99 9.40
CA ILE A 65 -7.18 13.82 8.88
C ILE A 65 -7.21 13.50 7.38
N GLN A 66 -6.28 14.03 6.58
CA GLN A 66 -6.16 13.68 5.16
C GLN A 66 -5.62 12.26 4.98
N VAL A 67 -4.68 11.83 5.83
CA VAL A 67 -4.20 10.44 5.88
C VAL A 67 -5.34 9.49 6.21
N SER A 68 -6.09 9.74 7.28
CA SER A 68 -7.26 8.94 7.67
C SER A 68 -8.31 8.84 6.57
N ARG A 69 -8.59 9.94 5.85
CA ARG A 69 -9.52 9.90 4.69
C ARG A 69 -9.01 9.04 3.55
N LYS A 70 -7.71 9.11 3.24
CA LYS A 70 -7.10 8.25 2.22
C LYS A 70 -7.19 6.77 2.61
N ILE A 71 -6.94 6.47 3.89
CA ILE A 71 -7.12 5.13 4.47
C ILE A 71 -8.57 4.67 4.29
N ALA A 72 -9.54 5.48 4.70
CA ALA A 72 -10.96 5.13 4.63
C ALA A 72 -11.43 4.79 3.19
N ARG A 73 -11.02 5.59 2.21
CA ARG A 73 -11.32 5.32 0.79
C ARG A 73 -10.70 4.03 0.30
N ASN A 74 -9.44 3.78 0.67
CA ASN A 74 -8.76 2.54 0.32
C ASN A 74 -9.49 1.31 0.93
N CYS A 75 -9.94 1.40 2.18
CA CYS A 75 -10.74 0.36 2.82
C CYS A 75 -12.05 0.10 2.04
N LEU A 76 -12.77 1.16 1.67
CA LEU A 76 -14.02 1.04 0.91
C LEU A 76 -13.79 0.48 -0.50
N GLU A 77 -12.67 0.80 -1.15
CA GLU A 77 -12.37 0.32 -2.49
C GLU A 77 -11.89 -1.14 -2.50
N LYS A 78 -10.91 -1.48 -1.65
CA LYS A 78 -10.18 -2.75 -1.72
C LYS A 78 -10.68 -3.80 -0.74
N MET A 79 -11.33 -3.37 0.34
CA MET A 79 -11.72 -4.22 1.46
C MET A 79 -13.22 -4.24 1.74
N ALA A 80 -14.04 -3.67 0.84
CA ALA A 80 -15.50 -3.53 0.99
C ALA A 80 -16.22 -4.76 1.56
N ASN A 81 -15.84 -5.96 1.11
CA ASN A 81 -16.51 -7.22 1.48
C ASN A 81 -15.81 -7.98 2.63
N LYS A 82 -14.75 -7.42 3.22
CA LYS A 82 -14.04 -8.01 4.35
C LYS A 82 -14.83 -7.80 5.65
N SER A 83 -14.60 -8.69 6.62
CA SER A 83 -15.17 -8.57 7.96
C SER A 83 -14.59 -7.35 8.69
N LEU A 84 -15.38 -6.76 9.59
CA LEU A 84 -14.89 -5.64 10.39
C LEU A 84 -13.87 -6.10 11.43
N LEU A 85 -14.19 -7.16 12.17
CA LEU A 85 -13.37 -7.69 13.26
C LEU A 85 -12.51 -8.87 12.79
N GLN A 86 -11.29 -8.99 13.34
CA GLN A 86 -10.34 -10.03 12.94
C GLN A 86 -10.84 -11.43 13.29
N LYS A 87 -11.47 -11.61 14.45
CA LYS A 87 -12.03 -12.89 14.89
C LYS A 87 -13.09 -13.47 13.93
N ASP A 88 -13.69 -12.61 13.09
CA ASP A 88 -14.72 -12.97 12.12
C ASP A 88 -14.17 -12.99 10.67
N ALA A 89 -12.86 -12.82 10.49
CA ALA A 89 -12.17 -12.98 9.22
C ALA A 89 -11.94 -14.46 8.89
N LYS A 90 -11.80 -14.76 7.59
CA LYS A 90 -11.50 -16.13 7.13
C LYS A 90 -10.00 -16.45 7.12
N ASP A 91 -9.18 -15.41 7.12
CA ASP A 91 -7.73 -15.47 6.97
C ASP A 91 -7.07 -14.65 8.09
N ASP A 92 -5.78 -14.87 8.32
CA ASP A 92 -4.99 -14.20 9.38
C ASP A 92 -3.85 -13.31 8.82
N TRP A 93 -4.07 -12.65 7.68
CA TRP A 93 -3.12 -11.74 7.04
C TRP A 93 -3.36 -10.27 7.44
N GLY A 94 -2.40 -9.37 7.21
CA GLY A 94 -2.50 -7.96 7.62
C GLY A 94 -3.78 -7.23 7.19
N ASP A 95 -4.37 -7.61 6.06
CA ASP A 95 -5.58 -7.02 5.48
C ASP A 95 -6.81 -7.97 5.52
N SER A 96 -6.81 -8.98 6.39
CA SER A 96 -7.92 -9.93 6.50
C SER A 96 -9.22 -9.32 7.05
N SER A 97 -9.11 -8.23 7.81
CA SER A 97 -10.21 -7.47 8.40
C SER A 97 -9.89 -5.98 8.47
N LEU A 98 -10.90 -5.15 8.70
CA LEU A 98 -10.68 -3.72 8.97
C LEU A 98 -9.85 -3.51 10.24
N GLU A 99 -10.14 -4.28 11.30
CA GLU A 99 -9.41 -4.23 12.57
C GLU A 99 -7.92 -4.46 12.36
N ASN A 100 -7.54 -5.54 11.67
CA ASN A 100 -6.13 -5.89 11.49
C ASN A 100 -5.41 -4.83 10.65
N PHE A 101 -6.04 -4.37 9.57
CA PHE A 101 -5.47 -3.36 8.68
C PHE A 101 -5.25 -2.02 9.40
N ILE A 102 -6.24 -1.52 10.15
CA ILE A 102 -6.13 -0.26 10.89
C ILE A 102 -5.07 -0.37 12.00
N ASN A 103 -5.02 -1.51 12.70
CA ASN A 103 -3.99 -1.78 13.70
C ASN A 103 -2.59 -1.79 13.08
N ASP A 104 -2.41 -2.42 11.92
CA ASP A 104 -1.12 -2.51 11.22
C ASP A 104 -0.63 -1.13 10.76
N VAL A 105 -1.49 -0.37 10.06
CA VAL A 105 -1.17 0.99 9.59
C VAL A 105 -0.80 1.92 10.76
N ASN A 106 -1.50 1.79 11.88
CA ASN A 106 -1.28 2.63 13.05
C ASN A 106 -0.28 2.02 14.05
N ALA A 107 0.35 0.88 13.76
CA ALA A 107 1.16 0.16 14.75
C ALA A 107 0.48 0.08 16.15
N GLY A 108 -0.83 -0.18 16.15
CA GLY A 108 -1.70 -0.14 17.32
C GLY A 108 -2.43 -1.46 17.55
N ASN A 109 -3.24 -1.53 18.62
CA ASN A 109 -4.03 -2.72 18.97
C ASN A 109 -5.46 -2.37 19.44
N GLY A 110 -5.94 -1.17 19.10
CA GLY A 110 -7.18 -0.59 19.61
C GLY A 110 -8.36 -0.59 18.65
N ALA A 111 -8.15 -0.93 17.37
CA ALA A 111 -9.16 -0.74 16.33
C ALA A 111 -10.47 -1.49 16.61
N GLY A 112 -10.41 -2.69 17.17
CA GLY A 112 -11.60 -3.49 17.49
C GLY A 112 -12.58 -2.77 18.42
N LYS A 113 -12.08 -2.07 19.45
CA LYS A 113 -12.94 -1.32 20.38
C LYS A 113 -13.63 -0.13 19.70
N ALA A 114 -12.88 0.60 18.85
CA ALA A 114 -13.42 1.71 18.08
C ALA A 114 -14.50 1.24 17.10
N ILE A 115 -14.25 0.12 16.41
CA ILE A 115 -15.21 -0.52 15.49
C ILE A 115 -16.50 -0.91 16.22
N GLU A 116 -16.40 -1.59 17.36
CA GLU A 116 -17.58 -2.03 18.13
C GLU A 116 -18.43 -0.84 18.60
N ARG A 117 -17.79 0.25 19.06
CA ARG A 117 -18.46 1.48 19.45
C ARG A 117 -19.21 2.13 18.27
N ILE A 118 -18.52 2.34 17.15
CA ILE A 118 -19.08 2.98 15.96
C ILE A 118 -20.23 2.16 15.36
N CYS A 119 -20.08 0.83 15.31
CA CYS A 119 -21.15 -0.05 14.86
C CYS A 119 -22.38 0.06 15.76
N LYS A 120 -22.19 0.10 17.09
CA LYS A 120 -23.29 0.26 18.04
C LYS A 120 -24.03 1.59 17.84
N GLU A 121 -23.31 2.69 17.64
CA GLU A 121 -23.89 4.01 17.37
C GLU A 121 -24.65 4.06 16.03
N ALA A 122 -24.18 3.29 15.04
CA ALA A 122 -24.81 3.16 13.73
C ALA A 122 -25.95 2.13 13.66
N GLY A 123 -26.20 1.36 14.74
CA GLY A 123 -27.17 0.26 14.72
C GLY A 123 -26.72 -0.96 13.90
N LEU A 124 -25.41 -1.11 13.67
CA LEU A 124 -24.80 -2.23 12.96
C LEU A 124 -24.31 -3.30 13.94
N ASN A 125 -24.39 -4.57 13.53
CA ASN A 125 -23.74 -5.67 14.25
C ASN A 125 -22.32 -5.88 13.69
N PRO A 126 -21.26 -5.61 14.47
CA PRO A 126 -19.89 -5.66 13.97
C PRO A 126 -19.42 -7.06 13.54
N HIS A 127 -20.05 -8.12 14.05
CA HIS A 127 -19.71 -9.50 13.70
C HIS A 127 -20.20 -9.93 12.32
N THR A 128 -21.25 -9.28 11.83
CA THR A 128 -21.90 -9.64 10.56
C THR A 128 -21.71 -8.57 9.48
N ALA A 129 -21.54 -7.31 9.91
CA ALA A 129 -21.29 -6.19 9.02
C ALA A 129 -19.95 -6.35 8.28
N LYS A 130 -19.86 -5.66 7.14
CA LYS A 130 -18.70 -5.58 6.25
C LYS A 130 -18.23 -4.14 6.14
N VAL A 131 -17.02 -3.95 5.64
CA VAL A 131 -16.42 -2.60 5.50
C VAL A 131 -17.32 -1.65 4.71
N ARG A 132 -17.96 -2.13 3.65
CA ARG A 132 -18.91 -1.35 2.82
C ARG A 132 -20.16 -0.86 3.55
N ASP A 133 -20.46 -1.43 4.72
CA ASP A 133 -21.62 -1.04 5.52
C ASP A 133 -21.30 0.18 6.41
N LEU A 134 -20.03 0.59 6.49
CA LEU A 134 -19.56 1.81 7.14
C LEU A 134 -19.43 2.96 6.14
N THR A 135 -19.59 4.20 6.62
CA THR A 135 -19.28 5.39 5.82
C THR A 135 -17.78 5.73 5.85
N GLU A 136 -17.33 6.59 4.94
CA GLU A 136 -15.95 7.11 4.95
C GLU A 136 -15.64 7.75 6.31
N GLU A 137 -16.56 8.57 6.85
CA GLU A 137 -16.40 9.28 8.13
C GLU A 137 -16.27 8.32 9.31
N GLN A 138 -17.04 7.23 9.31
CA GLN A 138 -16.97 6.23 10.37
C GLN A 138 -15.62 5.52 10.37
N ILE A 139 -15.07 5.18 9.19
CA ILE A 139 -13.74 4.58 9.09
C ILE A 139 -12.66 5.58 9.48
N VAL A 140 -12.81 6.86 9.12
CA VAL A 140 -11.91 7.94 9.57
C VAL A 140 -11.90 8.04 11.09
N GLU A 141 -13.05 7.97 11.75
CA GLU A 141 -13.12 8.04 13.21
C GLU A 141 -12.43 6.85 13.88
N ILE A 142 -12.63 5.64 13.35
CA ILE A 142 -11.95 4.41 13.80
C ILE A 142 -10.42 4.55 13.66
N ASP A 143 -9.95 5.02 12.51
CA ASP A 143 -8.53 5.26 12.25
C ASP A 143 -7.95 6.30 13.22
N GLN A 144 -8.62 7.44 13.38
CA GLN A 144 -8.15 8.49 14.28
C GLN A 144 -8.13 8.09 15.75
N GLU A 145 -9.13 7.34 16.21
CA GLU A 145 -9.13 6.78 17.57
C GLU A 145 -7.96 5.81 17.76
N THR A 146 -7.72 4.93 16.79
CA THR A 146 -6.59 3.98 16.85
C THR A 146 -5.25 4.72 16.81
N TYR A 147 -5.10 5.68 15.89
CA TYR A 147 -3.93 6.54 15.80
C TYR A 147 -3.66 7.26 17.11
N ARG A 148 -4.67 7.89 17.73
CA ARG A 148 -4.51 8.61 19.01
C ARG A 148 -3.99 7.71 20.14
N ASN A 149 -4.38 6.44 20.13
CA ASN A 149 -4.00 5.45 21.13
C ASN A 149 -2.76 4.61 20.75
N SER A 150 -2.15 4.87 19.58
CA SER A 150 -0.96 4.18 19.11
C SER A 150 0.33 4.85 19.58
N ASP A 151 1.43 4.09 19.51
CA ASP A 151 2.78 4.54 19.83
C ASP A 151 3.42 5.45 18.78
N HIS A 152 2.70 5.79 17.69
CA HIS A 152 3.20 6.73 16.69
C HIS A 152 3.52 8.11 17.30
N PRO A 153 4.63 8.76 16.90
CA PRO A 153 4.94 10.12 17.31
C PRO A 153 3.79 11.07 17.01
N LYS A 154 3.35 11.83 18.02
CA LYS A 154 2.33 12.87 17.87
C LYS A 154 3.06 14.20 17.70
N ASN A 155 2.94 14.79 16.51
CA ASN A 155 3.48 16.12 16.20
C ASN A 155 2.34 17.15 16.20
#